data_AF-A0A8A3S1I0-F1
#
_entry.id   AF-A0A8A3S1I0-F1
#
_cell.length_a   1.000
_cell.length_b   1.000
_cell.length_c   1.000
_cell.angle_alpha   90.00
_cell.angle_beta   90.00
_cell.angle_gamma   90.00
#
_symmetry.space_group_name_H-M   'P 1'
#
loop_
_entity.id
_entity.type
_entity.pdbx_description
1 polymer ?
#
loop_
_entity_poly.entity_id
_entity_poly.type
_entity_poly.pdbx_seq_one_letter_code
_entity_poly.pdbx_strand_id
1 'polypeptide(L)'
;MRTKLQPLQGKRVRFTATFGEYGTYRKHGVTGKSILLHDLRDRSGKILADHIWINYPAGFDAVGTFQKGDLVEFTAKVDEYLHGYRGQKIEDRLARPPTIDYRLKYPRNVRKIGAIADFDYSLSGTCT
;
A
#
# COMPACT_ATOMS: atom_id res chain seq x y z
N MET A 1 2.63 5.14 10.58
CA MET A 1 3.55 5.88 9.68
C MET A 1 4.54 4.89 9.07
N ARG A 2 4.80 4.96 7.77
CA ARG A 2 5.58 3.97 7.01
C ARG A 2 7.06 4.38 6.92
N THR A 3 7.71 4.56 8.07
CA THR A 3 9.07 5.12 8.18
C THR A 3 10.13 4.36 7.42
N LYS A 4 9.98 3.04 7.22
CA LYS A 4 10.93 2.23 6.46
C LYS A 4 11.00 2.60 4.96
N LEU A 5 10.00 3.34 4.45
CA LEU A 5 10.02 3.90 3.09
C LEU A 5 10.83 5.21 2.98
N GLN A 6 11.13 5.89 4.10
CA GLN A 6 11.85 7.17 4.12
C GLN A 6 13.17 7.16 3.35
N PRO A 7 14.07 6.16 3.49
CA PRO A 7 15.34 6.13 2.77
C PRO A 7 15.18 5.99 1.23
N LEU A 8 13.98 5.63 0.79
CA LEU A 8 13.62 5.45 -0.62
C LEU A 8 12.89 6.67 -1.19
N GLN A 9 12.72 7.74 -0.42
CA GLN A 9 11.96 8.91 -0.85
C GLN A 9 12.46 9.47 -2.18
N GLY A 10 11.52 9.74 -3.09
CA GLY A 10 11.78 10.19 -4.46
C GLY A 10 12.29 9.11 -5.42
N LYS A 11 12.71 7.94 -4.93
CA LYS A 11 13.25 6.85 -5.75
C LYS A 11 12.14 5.99 -6.34
N ARG A 12 12.44 5.38 -7.49
CA ARG A 12 11.58 4.38 -8.13
C ARG A 12 12.14 2.99 -7.88
N VAL A 13 11.35 2.16 -7.21
CA VAL A 13 11.80 0.88 -6.63
C VAL A 13 10.84 -0.23 -7.04
N ARG A 14 11.37 -1.45 -7.16
CA ARG A 14 10.59 -2.66 -7.39
C ARG A 14 10.17 -3.25 -6.03
N PHE A 15 8.89 -3.56 -5.90
CA PHE A 15 8.28 -4.10 -4.70
C PHE A 15 7.61 -5.43 -5.00
N THR A 16 7.48 -6.24 -3.96
CA THR A 16 6.52 -7.34 -3.90
C THR A 16 5.54 -7.11 -2.76
N ALA A 17 4.31 -7.56 -2.91
CA ALA A 17 3.28 -7.46 -1.87
C ALA A 17 2.18 -8.49 -2.10
N THR A 18 1.44 -8.81 -1.04
CA THR A 18 0.30 -9.71 -1.08
C THR A 18 -0.97 -8.91 -1.33
N PHE A 19 -1.74 -9.28 -2.35
CA PHE A 19 -3.03 -8.66 -2.64
C PHE A 19 -4.02 -8.97 -1.52
N GLY A 20 -4.64 -7.91 -0.97
CA GLY A 20 -5.69 -8.01 0.04
C GLY A 20 -7.08 -7.92 -0.56
N GLU A 21 -7.43 -6.71 -1.01
CA GLU A 21 -8.78 -6.39 -1.45
C GLU A 21 -8.80 -5.21 -2.44
N TYR A 22 -9.90 -5.13 -3.19
CA TYR A 22 -10.25 -3.95 -3.98
C TYR A 22 -10.99 -2.93 -3.12
N GLY A 23 -10.76 -1.66 -3.42
CA GLY A 23 -11.47 -0.56 -2.79
C GLY A 23 -11.82 0.53 -3.80
N THR A 24 -12.54 1.53 -3.31
CA THR A 24 -12.82 2.76 -4.06
C THR A 24 -12.47 3.97 -3.22
N TYR A 25 -12.09 5.05 -3.87
CA TYR A 25 -11.91 6.34 -3.22
C TYR A 25 -12.62 7.42 -4.03
N ARG A 26 -13.03 8.49 -3.35
CA ARG A 26 -13.60 9.68 -3.99
C ARG A 26 -12.67 10.86 -3.78
N LYS A 27 -12.31 11.55 -4.86
CA LYS A 27 -11.46 12.74 -4.81
C LYS A 27 -11.91 13.74 -5.86
N HIS A 28 -12.17 14.99 -5.45
CA HIS A 28 -12.66 16.06 -6.32
C HIS A 28 -13.88 15.65 -7.17
N GLY A 29 -14.84 14.96 -6.56
CA GLY A 29 -16.04 14.49 -7.25
C GLY A 29 -15.87 13.24 -8.12
N VAL A 30 -14.63 12.79 -8.36
CA VAL A 30 -14.33 11.61 -9.17
C VAL A 30 -14.13 10.38 -8.27
N THR A 31 -14.78 9.27 -8.63
CA THR A 31 -14.56 7.96 -8.01
C THR A 31 -13.44 7.22 -8.74
N GLY A 32 -12.44 6.77 -7.99
CA GLY A 32 -11.35 5.92 -8.49
C GLY A 32 -11.30 4.58 -7.78
N LYS A 33 -10.59 3.61 -8.38
CA LYS A 33 -10.31 2.30 -7.78
C LYS A 33 -8.99 2.34 -7.01
N SER A 34 -8.94 1.61 -5.91
CA SER A 34 -7.74 1.34 -5.13
C SER A 34 -7.61 -0.14 -4.83
N ILE A 35 -6.41 -0.55 -4.42
CA ILE A 35 -6.17 -1.90 -3.88
C ILE A 35 -5.37 -1.81 -2.60
N LEU A 36 -5.68 -2.74 -1.68
CA LEU A 36 -4.93 -2.96 -0.47
C LEU A 36 -3.86 -4.01 -0.74
N LEU A 37 -2.63 -3.66 -0.41
CA LEU A 37 -1.48 -4.55 -0.47
C LEU A 37 -0.91 -4.76 0.92
N HIS A 38 -0.69 -6.01 1.32
CA HIS A 38 -0.09 -6.41 2.58
C HIS A 38 1.38 -6.80 2.39
N ASP A 39 2.16 -6.71 3.47
CA ASP A 39 3.56 -7.13 3.52
C ASP A 39 4.38 -6.57 2.36
N LEU A 40 4.35 -5.25 2.17
CA LEU A 40 5.11 -4.58 1.12
C LEU A 40 6.61 -4.79 1.37
N ARG A 41 7.30 -5.45 0.45
CA ARG A 41 8.72 -5.81 0.55
C ARG A 41 9.55 -5.18 -0.56
N ASP A 42 10.83 -4.93 -0.27
CA ASP A 42 11.82 -4.61 -1.31
C ASP A 42 12.40 -5.87 -1.98
N ARG A 43 13.37 -5.68 -2.88
CA ARG A 43 14.05 -6.77 -3.60
C ARG A 43 14.82 -7.73 -2.69
N SER A 44 15.20 -7.31 -1.48
CA SER A 44 15.87 -8.18 -0.51
C SER A 44 14.88 -9.00 0.32
N GLY A 45 13.58 -8.77 0.15
CA GLY A 45 12.53 -9.40 0.95
C GLY A 45 12.22 -8.67 2.25
N LYS A 46 12.87 -7.52 2.52
CA LYS A 46 12.65 -6.74 3.75
C LYS A 46 11.28 -6.09 3.72
N ILE A 47 10.48 -6.30 4.77
CA ILE A 47 9.18 -5.65 4.96
C ILE A 47 9.36 -4.15 5.23
N LEU A 48 8.75 -3.33 4.38
CA LEU A 48 8.77 -1.87 4.42
C LEU A 48 7.45 -1.28 4.97
N ALA A 49 6.33 -1.96 4.80
CA ALA A 49 5.04 -1.57 5.36
C ALA A 49 4.13 -2.80 5.51
N ASP A 50 3.40 -2.89 6.62
CA ASP A 50 2.49 -4.00 6.88
C ASP A 50 1.32 -3.99 5.89
N HIS A 51 0.82 -2.80 5.56
CA HIS A 51 -0.18 -2.61 4.52
C HIS A 51 -0.11 -1.23 3.86
N ILE A 52 -0.57 -1.14 2.62
CA ILE A 52 -0.67 0.11 1.87
C ILE A 52 -1.82 0.06 0.87
N TRP A 53 -2.63 1.12 0.87
CA TRP A 53 -3.55 1.41 -0.21
C TRP A 53 -2.82 2.14 -1.33
N ILE A 54 -2.96 1.64 -2.55
CA ILE A 54 -2.50 2.34 -3.75
C ILE A 54 -3.65 2.56 -4.71
N ASN A 55 -3.57 3.65 -5.48
CA ASN A 55 -4.44 3.80 -6.64
C ASN A 55 -4.21 2.62 -7.58
N TYR A 56 -5.28 2.13 -8.19
CA TYR A 56 -5.26 1.01 -9.10
C TYR A 56 -5.07 1.51 -10.55
N PRO A 57 -3.84 1.49 -11.11
CA PRO A 57 -3.62 1.87 -12.51
C PRO A 57 -4.03 0.75 -13.46
N ALA A 58 -4.27 1.12 -14.73
CA ALA A 58 -4.58 0.19 -15.83
C ALA A 58 -3.60 -0.98 -15.98
N GLY A 59 -2.36 -0.85 -15.49
CA GLY A 59 -1.39 -1.95 -15.48
C GLY A 59 -1.82 -3.16 -14.65
N PHE A 60 -2.71 -3.01 -13.66
CA PHE A 60 -3.29 -4.15 -12.95
C PHE A 60 -4.39 -4.84 -13.76
N ASP A 61 -5.19 -4.08 -14.53
CA ASP A 61 -6.23 -4.67 -15.40
C ASP A 61 -5.63 -5.59 -16.46
N ALA A 62 -4.45 -5.23 -16.99
CA ALA A 62 -3.74 -6.04 -17.99
C ALA A 62 -3.28 -7.41 -17.46
N VAL A 63 -3.14 -7.58 -16.14
CA VAL A 63 -2.78 -8.86 -15.50
C VAL A 63 -4.02 -9.73 -15.23
N GLY A 64 -5.20 -9.12 -15.20
CA GLY A 64 -6.47 -9.76 -14.85
C GLY A 64 -6.89 -9.52 -13.39
N THR A 65 -7.91 -10.24 -12.95
CA THR A 65 -8.45 -10.13 -11.60
C THR A 65 -7.53 -10.80 -10.58
N PHE A 66 -7.17 -10.07 -9.53
CA PHE A 66 -6.43 -10.59 -8.39
C PHE A 66 -7.39 -11.18 -7.35
N GLN A 67 -6.97 -12.28 -6.74
CA GLN A 67 -7.61 -12.90 -5.60
C GLN A 67 -6.82 -12.59 -4.33
N LYS A 68 -7.52 -12.49 -3.20
CA LYS A 68 -6.87 -12.32 -1.89
C LYS A 68 -5.81 -13.40 -1.69
N GLY A 69 -4.60 -13.00 -1.31
CA GLY A 69 -3.44 -13.89 -1.18
C GLY A 69 -2.52 -13.95 -2.41
N ASP A 70 -2.92 -13.38 -3.55
CA ASP A 70 -2.05 -13.31 -4.73
C ASP A 70 -0.80 -12.48 -4.46
N LEU A 71 0.36 -12.98 -4.90
CA LEU A 71 1.61 -12.26 -4.80
C LEU A 71 1.82 -11.39 -6.04
N VAL A 72 1.98 -10.09 -5.82
CA VAL A 72 2.11 -9.08 -6.87
C VAL A 72 3.50 -8.47 -6.84
N GLU A 73 4.17 -8.45 -7.99
CA GLU A 73 5.37 -7.64 -8.22
C GLU A 73 5.01 -6.40 -9.03
N PHE A 74 5.56 -5.24 -8.66
CA PHE A 74 5.40 -4.00 -9.42
C PHE A 74 6.55 -3.02 -9.12
N THR A 75 6.68 -1.98 -9.94
CA THR A 75 7.59 -0.87 -9.70
C THR A 75 6.81 0.41 -9.42
N ALA A 76 7.16 1.16 -8.39
CA ALA A 76 6.50 2.42 -8.05
C ALA A 76 7.51 3.47 -7.54
N LYS A 77 7.13 4.76 -7.61
CA LYS A 77 7.87 5.86 -6.99
C LYS A 77 7.43 6.01 -5.53
N VAL A 78 8.37 6.06 -4.60
CA VAL A 78 8.09 6.46 -3.21
C VAL A 78 7.97 7.98 -3.16
N ASP A 79 6.89 8.46 -2.56
CA ASP A 79 6.60 9.87 -2.39
C ASP A 79 6.11 10.14 -0.97
N GLU A 80 6.24 11.36 -0.51
CA GLU A 80 5.71 11.79 0.78
C GLU A 80 4.30 12.35 0.60
N TYR A 81 3.52 12.29 1.66
CA TYR A 81 2.31 13.06 1.78
C TYR A 81 2.11 13.49 3.22
N LEU A 82 1.44 14.64 3.37
CA LEU A 82 1.04 15.13 4.68
C LEU A 82 -0.21 14.34 5.12
N HIS A 83 -0.04 13.51 6.15
CA HIS A 83 -1.08 12.73 6.80
C HIS A 83 -1.69 13.51 7.96
N GLY A 84 -3.01 13.40 8.13
CA GLY A 84 -3.74 14.08 9.21
C GLY A 84 -4.88 14.96 8.70
N TYR A 85 -5.67 15.49 9.64
CA TYR A 85 -6.83 16.32 9.32
C TYR A 85 -6.37 17.70 8.79
N ARG A 86 -6.92 18.10 7.64
CA ARG A 86 -6.62 19.38 6.97
C ARG A 86 -7.90 20.16 6.63
N GLY A 87 -9.02 19.81 7.26
CA GLY A 87 -10.28 20.51 7.06
C GLY A 87 -10.34 21.84 7.81
N GLN A 88 -11.51 22.48 7.79
CA GLN A 88 -11.68 23.85 8.29
C GLN A 88 -11.67 23.95 9.83
N LYS A 89 -11.88 22.86 10.57
CA LYS A 89 -11.89 22.87 12.03
C LYS A 89 -10.47 23.07 12.59
N ILE A 90 -10.19 24.28 13.06
CA ILE A 90 -8.86 24.68 13.55
C ILE A 90 -8.46 23.88 14.79
N GLU A 91 -9.39 23.69 15.73
CA GLU A 91 -9.17 22.91 16.96
C GLU A 91 -8.66 21.50 16.65
N ASP A 92 -9.31 20.81 15.71
CA ASP A 92 -8.90 19.46 15.26
C ASP A 92 -7.49 19.46 14.65
N ARG A 93 -7.11 20.53 13.92
CA ARG A 93 -5.77 20.66 13.33
C ARG A 93 -4.70 20.89 14.39
N LEU A 94 -5.00 21.65 15.44
CA LEU A 94 -4.07 21.93 16.53
C LEU A 94 -3.91 20.71 17.45
N ALA A 95 -5.01 20.02 17.75
CA ALA A 95 -5.00 18.80 18.56
C ALA A 95 -4.30 17.62 17.86
N ARG A 96 -4.32 17.58 16.52
CA ARG A 96 -3.74 16.50 15.71
C ARG A 96 -2.93 17.10 14.55
N PRO A 97 -1.72 17.62 14.83
CA PRO A 97 -0.90 18.24 13.81
C PRO A 97 -0.59 17.24 12.69
N PRO A 98 -0.64 17.67 11.42
CA PRO A 98 -0.32 16.78 10.31
C PRO A 98 1.13 16.28 10.38
N THR A 99 1.33 15.00 10.07
CA THR A 99 2.63 14.33 10.05
C THR A 99 3.00 13.92 8.63
N ILE A 100 4.28 13.68 8.38
CA ILE A 100 4.73 13.15 7.08
C ILE A 100 4.54 11.63 7.10
N ASP A 101 3.89 11.08 6.08
CA ASP A 101 3.84 9.65 5.82
C ASP A 101 4.21 9.38 4.35
N TYR A 102 4.46 8.11 4.02
CA TYR A 102 4.96 7.71 2.71
C TYR A 102 3.90 6.93 1.95
N ARG A 103 3.84 7.18 0.64
CA ARG A 103 2.93 6.53 -0.31
C ARG A 103 3.69 6.06 -1.54
N LEU A 104 3.04 5.18 -2.30
CA LEU A 104 3.53 4.74 -3.61
C LEU A 104 2.74 5.42 -4.72
N LYS A 105 3.46 5.95 -5.70
CA LYS A 105 2.90 6.60 -6.89
C LYS A 105 3.32 5.87 -8.16
N TYR A 106 2.44 5.92 -9.15
CA TYR A 106 2.68 5.42 -10.50
C TYR A 106 3.18 3.96 -10.53
N PRO A 107 2.41 2.99 -10.01
CA PRO A 107 2.74 1.58 -10.19
C PRO A 107 2.82 1.24 -11.69
N ARG A 108 3.86 0.49 -12.07
CA ARG A 108 4.15 0.04 -13.45
C ARG A 108 4.75 -1.36 -13.41
N ASN A 109 4.82 -2.02 -14.57
CA ASN A 109 5.42 -3.35 -14.73
C ASN A 109 4.80 -4.36 -13.75
N VAL A 110 3.47 -4.34 -13.65
CA VAL A 110 2.72 -5.18 -12.71
C VAL A 110 2.73 -6.62 -13.20
N ARG A 111 2.98 -7.56 -12.29
CA ARG A 111 2.99 -9.00 -12.56
C ARG A 111 2.40 -9.75 -11.37
N LYS A 112 1.55 -10.74 -11.63
CA LYS A 112 1.25 -11.80 -10.67
C LYS A 112 2.42 -12.79 -10.69
N ILE A 113 3.02 -13.05 -9.54
CA ILE A 113 4.23 -13.89 -9.41
C ILE A 113 4.01 -15.12 -8.53
N GLY A 114 2.78 -15.35 -8.06
CA GLY A 114 2.39 -16.51 -7.27
C GLY A 114 1.13 -16.23 -6.47
N ALA A 115 0.85 -17.10 -5.51
CA ALA A 115 -0.15 -16.92 -4.47
C ALA A 115 0.37 -17.57 -3.18
N ILE A 116 0.07 -16.96 -2.04
CA ILE A 116 0.30 -17.60 -0.74
C ILE A 116 -0.95 -18.43 -0.46
N ALA A 117 -0.82 -19.76 -0.45
CA ALA A 117 -1.90 -20.64 -0.04
C ALA A 117 -2.14 -20.46 1.46
N ASP A 118 -3.39 -20.14 1.82
CA ASP A 118 -3.99 -20.14 3.16
C ASP A 118 -3.25 -19.36 4.27
N PHE A 119 -3.76 -18.15 4.52
CA PHE A 119 -3.49 -17.39 5.74
C PHE A 119 -4.20 -18.07 6.93
N ASP A 120 -3.57 -19.11 7.49
CA ASP A 120 -4.06 -19.74 8.72
C ASP A 120 -3.75 -18.82 9.92
N TYR A 121 -4.75 -18.07 10.40
CA TYR A 121 -4.64 -17.16 11.55
C TYR A 121 -4.82 -17.92 12.88
N SER A 122 -4.24 -19.12 13.03
CA SER A 122 -4.46 -20.00 14.20
C SER A 122 -3.28 -20.15 15.16
N LEU A 123 -2.14 -19.48 14.94
CA LEU A 123 -1.01 -19.54 15.89
C LEU A 123 -0.92 -18.30 16.79
N SER A 124 -1.97 -18.10 17.60
CA SER A 124 -1.86 -17.37 18.88
C SER A 124 -2.58 -18.18 19.96
N GLY A 125 -1.97 -19.30 20.37
CA GLY A 125 -2.59 -20.19 21.33
C GLY A 125 -1.67 -21.32 21.75
N THR A 126 -0.47 -21.00 22.22
CA THR A 126 0.29 -21.85 23.17
C THR A 126 1.44 -21.02 23.73
N CYS A 127 1.17 -20.34 24.84
CA CYS A 127 2.19 -20.11 25.85
C CYS A 127 1.81 -21.00 27.05
N THR A 128 2.82 -21.79 27.42
CA THR A 128 3.06 -22.67 28.57
C THR A 128 2.10 -22.58 29.76
#